data_AF-A0A973HYB4-F1
#
_entry.id   AF-A0A973HYB4-F1
#
_cell.length_a   1.000
_cell.length_b   1.000
_cell.length_c   1.000
_cell.angle_alpha   90.00
_cell.angle_beta   90.00
_cell.angle_gamma   90.00
#
_symmetry.space_group_name_H-M   'P 1'
#
loop_
_entity.id
_entity.type
_entity.pdbx_description
1 polymer ?
#
loop_
_entity_poly.entity_id
_entity_poly.type
_entity_poly.pdbx_seq_one_letter_code
_entity_poly.pdbx_strand_id
1 'polypeptide(L)'
;VVGILLDALPPFEGQTLPQTDFPLLIGGLDVTIDLDAPCETPLAIDFCDGINGIGSVPLYNNVVIDFQSVQNFERHGTVITVVPIEIFQRGDCNSDDKVDLADIATAIATQFMGYEIDCADACDFNDDGFINLADPVFGLNYLFTFGAVPPPPGAYDDGPDPTEDSLPVCESDDTIC
;
A
#
# COMPACT_ATOMS: atom_id res chain seq x y z
N VAL A 1 0.50 -8.04 -21.47
CA VAL A 1 1.30 -7.66 -22.66
C VAL A 1 1.16 -6.17 -22.84
N VAL A 2 2.24 -5.41 -22.71
CA VAL A 2 2.25 -3.96 -22.96
C VAL A 2 2.87 -3.75 -24.34
N GLY A 3 2.23 -2.95 -25.19
CA GLY A 3 2.75 -2.55 -26.49
C GLY A 3 2.69 -1.03 -26.62
N ILE A 4 3.84 -0.40 -26.80
CA ILE A 4 3.94 1.04 -27.03
C ILE A 4 4.36 1.22 -28.48
N LEU A 5 3.54 1.93 -29.27
CA LEU A 5 3.85 2.28 -30.65
C LEU A 5 4.07 3.79 -30.73
N LEU A 6 5.24 4.18 -31.22
CA LEU A 6 5.65 5.57 -31.37
C LEU A 6 5.96 5.82 -32.85
N ASP A 7 5.53 6.96 -33.38
CA ASP A 7 5.82 7.34 -34.76
C ASP A 7 7.26 7.85 -34.88
N ALA A 8 7.88 7.57 -36.02
CA ALA A 8 9.28 7.89 -36.32
C ALA A 8 9.45 8.72 -37.59
N LEU A 9 8.37 9.11 -38.32
CA LEU A 9 8.49 9.88 -39.57
C LEU A 9 7.74 11.22 -39.54
N PRO A 10 8.25 12.28 -40.22
CA PRO A 10 7.60 13.58 -40.25
C PRO A 10 6.25 13.53 -41.01
N PRO A 11 5.29 14.44 -40.69
CA PRO A 11 5.41 15.58 -39.77
C PRO A 11 5.25 15.19 -38.29
N PHE A 12 6.23 15.58 -37.47
CA PHE A 12 6.34 15.21 -36.06
C PHE A 12 5.47 16.10 -35.15
N GLU A 13 4.15 16.04 -35.30
CA GLU A 13 3.16 16.81 -34.50
C GLU A 13 3.09 16.36 -33.02
N GLY A 14 4.23 16.34 -32.33
CA GLY A 14 4.34 15.96 -30.92
C GLY A 14 4.36 14.44 -30.65
N GLN A 15 4.55 13.61 -31.68
CA GLN A 15 4.45 12.14 -31.59
C GLN A 15 5.80 11.41 -31.54
N THR A 16 6.91 12.13 -31.36
CA THR A 16 8.27 11.56 -31.25
C THR A 16 8.83 11.78 -29.85
N LEU A 17 9.63 10.82 -29.36
CA LEU A 17 10.41 11.04 -28.15
C LEU A 17 11.68 11.85 -28.47
N PRO A 18 11.97 12.92 -27.71
CA PRO A 18 13.22 13.65 -27.86
C PRO A 18 14.40 12.77 -27.43
N GLN A 19 15.56 12.98 -28.05
CA GLN A 19 16.80 12.43 -27.52
C GLN A 19 17.09 13.08 -26.16
N THR A 20 17.43 12.26 -25.17
CA THR A 20 17.77 12.70 -23.82
C THR A 20 19.10 12.10 -23.36
N ASP A 21 19.82 12.82 -22.52
CA ASP A 21 21.03 12.30 -21.84
C ASP A 21 20.69 11.48 -20.57
N PHE A 22 19.41 11.41 -20.22
CA PHE A 22 18.88 10.71 -19.03
C PHE A 22 17.65 9.87 -19.42
N PRO A 23 17.29 8.83 -18.65
CA PRO A 23 16.07 8.06 -18.89
C PRO A 23 14.82 8.95 -18.94
N LEU A 24 14.02 8.79 -20.00
CA LEU A 24 12.76 9.52 -20.19
C LEU A 24 11.58 8.63 -19.81
N LEU A 25 10.68 9.12 -18.95
CA LEU A 25 9.42 8.44 -18.63
C LEU A 25 8.50 8.47 -19.86
N ILE A 26 8.24 7.30 -20.44
CA ILE A 26 7.39 7.15 -21.64
C ILE A 26 5.96 6.67 -21.31
N GLY A 27 5.72 6.21 -20.07
CA GLY A 27 4.44 5.72 -19.61
C GLY A 27 4.56 5.02 -18.25
N GLY A 28 3.42 4.86 -17.58
CA GLY A 28 3.28 4.06 -16.35
C GLY A 28 2.47 2.80 -16.63
N LEU A 29 2.61 1.81 -15.75
CA LEU A 29 1.77 0.63 -15.72
C LEU A 29 1.09 0.59 -14.36
N ASP A 30 -0.24 0.53 -14.36
CA ASP A 30 -0.98 0.23 -13.14
C ASP A 30 -0.84 -1.26 -12.84
N VAL A 31 -0.45 -1.58 -11.61
CA VAL A 31 -0.31 -2.95 -11.14
C VAL A 31 -1.28 -3.13 -9.98
N THR A 32 -2.02 -4.24 -10.00
CA THR A 32 -2.82 -4.68 -8.86
C THR A 32 -2.04 -5.76 -8.13
N ILE A 33 -1.92 -5.60 -6.82
CA ILE A 33 -1.31 -6.58 -5.92
C ILE A 33 -2.46 -7.47 -5.41
N ASP A 34 -2.22 -8.78 -5.41
CA ASP A 34 -3.16 -9.76 -4.85
C ASP A 34 -3.02 -9.75 -3.31
N LEU A 35 -4.11 -10.02 -2.58
CA LEU A 35 -4.10 -10.08 -1.11
C LEU A 35 -3.21 -11.21 -0.58
N ASP A 36 -2.90 -12.21 -1.41
CA ASP A 36 -2.00 -13.31 -1.07
C ASP A 36 -0.53 -13.03 -1.49
N ALA A 37 -0.18 -11.80 -1.88
CA ALA A 37 1.16 -11.47 -2.34
C ALA A 37 2.19 -11.59 -1.20
N PRO A 38 3.37 -12.19 -1.43
CA PRO A 38 4.38 -12.34 -0.39
C PRO A 38 4.98 -10.98 -0.03
N CYS A 39 4.89 -10.59 1.24
CA CYS A 39 5.58 -9.43 1.78
C CYS A 39 7.10 -9.55 1.67
N GLU A 40 7.75 -8.39 1.57
CA GLU A 40 9.20 -8.17 1.60
C GLU A 40 9.99 -9.02 0.58
N THR A 41 9.30 -9.62 -0.38
CA THR A 41 9.88 -10.50 -1.40
C THR A 41 9.98 -9.72 -2.70
N PRO A 42 11.19 -9.52 -3.26
CA PRO A 42 11.34 -8.86 -4.55
C PRO A 42 10.66 -9.65 -5.67
N LEU A 43 9.68 -9.05 -6.32
CA LEU A 43 8.99 -9.57 -7.50
C LEU A 43 9.62 -8.94 -8.74
N ALA A 44 10.30 -9.76 -9.54
CA ALA A 44 10.98 -9.29 -10.75
C ALA A 44 9.98 -8.95 -11.87
N ILE A 45 10.21 -7.81 -12.51
CA ILE A 45 9.54 -7.37 -13.73
C ILE A 45 10.60 -7.27 -14.82
N ASP A 46 10.57 -8.24 -15.74
CA ASP A 46 11.54 -8.36 -16.81
C ASP A 46 10.90 -8.24 -18.20
N PHE A 47 11.66 -7.64 -19.13
CA PHE A 47 11.31 -7.64 -20.55
C PHE A 47 11.73 -8.96 -21.19
N CYS A 48 10.77 -9.84 -21.42
CA CYS A 48 10.99 -11.16 -22.00
C CYS A 48 10.49 -11.25 -23.44
N ASP A 49 11.18 -12.04 -24.26
CA ASP A 49 10.73 -12.43 -25.60
C ASP A 49 9.95 -13.76 -25.53
N GLY A 50 9.14 -14.03 -26.55
CA GLY A 50 8.38 -15.27 -26.66
C GLY A 50 7.14 -15.32 -25.77
N ILE A 51 6.70 -14.18 -25.22
CA ILE A 51 5.45 -14.12 -24.45
C ILE A 51 4.28 -14.40 -25.38
N ASN A 52 3.48 -15.41 -25.04
CA ASN A 52 2.23 -15.77 -25.70
C ASN A 52 1.07 -15.36 -24.80
N GLY A 53 0.52 -14.16 -25.02
CA GLY A 53 -0.64 -13.68 -24.26
C GLY A 53 -1.96 -14.26 -24.79
N ILE A 54 -2.26 -14.04 -26.07
CA ILE A 54 -3.51 -14.47 -26.71
C ILE A 54 -3.20 -14.79 -28.18
N GLY A 55 -3.25 -16.07 -28.57
CA GLY A 55 -2.94 -16.54 -29.93
C GLY A 55 -1.71 -17.43 -30.03
N SER A 56 -1.31 -17.78 -31.27
CA SER A 56 -0.19 -18.69 -31.56
C SER A 56 1.05 -17.98 -32.10
N VAL A 57 1.12 -16.64 -31.95
CA VAL A 57 2.25 -15.84 -32.45
C VAL A 57 3.03 -15.31 -31.25
N PRO A 58 4.31 -15.73 -31.06
CA PRO A 58 5.16 -15.20 -30.01
C PRO A 58 5.48 -13.73 -30.24
N LEU A 59 5.42 -12.94 -29.17
CA LEU A 59 5.78 -11.53 -29.18
C LEU A 59 7.25 -11.35 -28.80
N TYR A 60 7.91 -10.41 -29.47
CA TYR A 60 9.31 -10.05 -29.25
C TYR A 60 9.42 -8.56 -28.98
N ASN A 61 10.33 -8.19 -28.08
CA ASN A 61 10.69 -6.79 -27.89
C ASN A 61 11.43 -6.32 -29.15
N ASN A 62 10.97 -5.22 -29.74
CA ASN A 62 11.51 -4.73 -31.00
C ASN A 62 11.58 -3.20 -30.97
N VAL A 63 12.67 -2.65 -31.48
CA VAL A 63 12.84 -1.22 -31.70
C VAL A 63 13.05 -1.00 -33.20
N VAL A 64 12.46 0.04 -33.77
CA VAL A 64 12.65 0.37 -35.18
C VAL A 64 13.51 1.62 -35.29
N ILE A 65 14.65 1.49 -35.99
CA ILE A 65 15.60 2.59 -36.24
C ILE A 65 15.91 2.58 -37.73
N ASP A 66 15.78 3.72 -38.41
CA ASP A 66 16.06 3.85 -39.86
C ASP A 66 15.37 2.74 -40.70
N PHE A 67 14.09 2.47 -40.40
CA PHE A 67 13.28 1.43 -41.05
C PHE A 67 13.80 -0.01 -40.86
N GLN A 68 14.72 -0.24 -39.94
CA GLN A 68 15.23 -1.57 -39.58
C GLN A 68 14.71 -1.98 -38.21
N SER A 69 14.26 -3.23 -38.11
CA SER A 69 13.97 -3.87 -36.81
C SER A 69 15.27 -4.22 -36.11
N VAL A 70 15.44 -3.71 -34.91
CA VAL A 70 16.58 -3.96 -34.03
C VAL A 70 16.08 -4.70 -32.80
N GLN A 71 16.62 -5.89 -32.55
CA GLN A 71 16.31 -6.73 -31.38
C GLN A 71 17.50 -6.89 -30.44
N ASN A 72 18.70 -6.47 -30.86
CA ASN A 72 19.89 -6.51 -30.04
C ASN A 72 20.08 -5.18 -29.30
N PHE A 73 19.37 -5.03 -28.19
CA PHE A 73 19.48 -3.87 -27.31
C PHE A 73 19.43 -4.32 -25.85
N GLU A 74 19.99 -3.50 -24.97
CA GLU A 74 19.97 -3.76 -23.54
C GLU A 74 18.56 -3.57 -22.99
N ARG A 75 18.15 -4.48 -22.11
CA ARG A 75 16.85 -4.46 -21.44
C ARG A 75 17.11 -4.42 -19.95
N HIS A 76 16.53 -3.45 -19.28
CA HIS A 76 16.60 -3.33 -17.84
C HIS A 76 15.24 -3.69 -17.28
N GLY A 77 15.18 -4.81 -16.56
CA GLY A 77 14.06 -5.12 -15.69
C GLY A 77 14.09 -4.24 -14.43
N THR A 78 13.07 -4.40 -13.60
CA THR A 78 13.01 -3.81 -12.27
C THR A 78 12.48 -4.84 -11.28
N VAL A 79 12.47 -4.51 -10.00
CA VAL A 79 11.76 -5.28 -8.98
C VAL A 79 10.68 -4.40 -8.36
N ILE A 80 9.57 -5.01 -7.97
CA ILE A 80 8.60 -4.44 -7.04
C ILE A 80 8.70 -5.23 -5.75
N THR A 81 8.69 -4.54 -4.62
CA THR A 81 8.59 -5.17 -3.30
C THR A 81 7.28 -4.71 -2.68
N VAL A 82 6.42 -5.66 -2.32
CA VAL A 82 5.25 -5.40 -1.49
C VAL A 82 5.77 -5.25 -0.06
N VAL A 83 5.45 -4.12 0.57
CA VAL A 83 5.78 -3.88 1.97
C VAL A 83 4.49 -4.02 2.78
N PRO A 84 4.53 -4.71 3.93
CA PRO A 84 3.39 -4.71 4.82
C PRO A 84 3.10 -3.27 5.23
N ILE A 85 1.83 -2.91 5.24
CA ILE A 85 1.37 -1.69 5.88
C ILE A 85 0.55 -2.11 7.08
N GLU A 86 0.87 -1.51 8.20
CA GLU A 86 0.09 -1.65 9.41
C GLU A 86 -1.34 -1.16 9.15
N ILE A 87 -2.34 -1.99 9.45
CA ILE A 87 -3.74 -1.57 9.44
C ILE A 87 -4.44 -2.03 10.71
N PHE A 88 -5.33 -1.19 11.21
CA PHE A 88 -6.12 -1.45 12.41
C PHE A 88 -7.40 -0.63 12.37
N GLN A 89 -8.34 -0.98 13.26
CA GLN A 89 -9.51 -0.18 13.56
C GLN A 89 -9.24 0.68 14.80
N ARG A 90 -9.25 2.01 14.66
CA ARG A 90 -8.99 2.90 15.82
C ARG A 90 -10.16 2.81 16.80
N GLY A 91 -9.85 2.33 18.00
CA GLY A 91 -10.80 2.05 19.06
C GLY A 91 -11.08 0.58 19.29
N ASP A 92 -10.60 -0.35 18.44
CA ASP A 92 -10.67 -1.79 18.64
C ASP A 92 -9.44 -2.28 19.43
N CYS A 93 -9.38 -1.89 20.68
CA CYS A 93 -8.22 -2.12 21.55
C CYS A 93 -8.06 -3.60 21.94
N ASN A 94 -9.10 -4.42 21.78
CA ASN A 94 -9.03 -5.85 22.05
C ASN A 94 -8.96 -6.73 20.78
N SER A 95 -8.87 -6.12 19.60
CA SER A 95 -8.72 -6.79 18.30
C SER A 95 -9.82 -7.84 18.08
N ASP A 96 -11.09 -7.43 18.25
CA ASP A 96 -12.25 -8.30 18.03
C ASP A 96 -13.20 -7.85 16.90
N ASP A 97 -12.73 -6.93 16.06
CA ASP A 97 -13.41 -6.25 14.94
C ASP A 97 -14.59 -5.38 15.37
N LYS A 98 -14.63 -4.95 16.65
CA LYS A 98 -15.72 -4.13 17.18
C LYS A 98 -15.23 -3.10 18.17
N VAL A 99 -15.49 -1.83 17.84
CA VAL A 99 -15.36 -0.73 18.82
C VAL A 99 -16.58 -0.67 19.76
N ASP A 100 -16.44 -1.23 20.96
CA ASP A 100 -17.44 -1.20 22.02
C ASP A 100 -16.86 -0.97 23.46
N LEU A 101 -17.59 -1.40 24.49
CA LEU A 101 -17.19 -1.18 25.87
C LEU A 101 -16.03 -2.10 26.31
N ALA A 102 -15.85 -3.24 25.64
CA ALA A 102 -14.74 -4.15 25.89
C ALA A 102 -13.39 -3.45 25.66
N ASP A 103 -13.28 -2.63 24.62
CA ASP A 103 -12.07 -1.88 24.28
C ASP A 103 -11.67 -0.90 25.36
N ILE A 104 -12.67 -0.19 25.91
CA ILE A 104 -12.46 0.74 27.03
C ILE A 104 -11.91 -0.02 28.24
N ALA A 105 -12.44 -1.22 28.51
CA ALA A 105 -11.97 -2.05 29.60
C ALA A 105 -10.54 -2.55 29.35
N THR A 106 -10.23 -2.93 28.11
CA THR A 106 -8.90 -3.37 27.67
C THR A 106 -7.88 -2.23 27.81
N ALA A 107 -8.16 -1.03 27.30
CA ALA A 107 -7.28 0.13 27.43
C ALA A 107 -6.95 0.46 28.90
N ILE A 108 -7.96 0.40 29.79
CA ILE A 108 -7.76 0.58 31.23
C ILE A 108 -6.94 -0.59 31.83
N ALA A 109 -7.21 -1.82 31.43
CA ALA A 109 -6.48 -3.00 31.92
C ALA A 109 -5.01 -2.98 31.49
N THR A 110 -4.71 -2.55 30.26
CA THR A 110 -3.35 -2.33 29.77
C THR A 110 -2.61 -1.35 30.68
N GLN A 111 -3.21 -0.21 30.97
CA GLN A 111 -2.57 0.86 31.75
C GLN A 111 -2.33 0.50 33.22
N PHE A 112 -3.28 -0.21 33.86
CA PHE A 112 -3.23 -0.43 35.32
C PHE A 112 -2.92 -1.87 35.73
N MET A 113 -3.09 -2.83 34.83
CA MET A 113 -2.90 -4.26 35.11
C MET A 113 -1.80 -4.87 34.22
N GLY A 114 -1.27 -4.13 33.24
CA GLY A 114 -0.27 -4.63 32.30
C GLY A 114 -0.83 -5.73 31.40
N TYR A 115 -2.11 -5.62 31.03
CA TYR A 115 -2.68 -6.48 30.00
C TYR A 115 -1.94 -6.25 28.68
N GLU A 116 -1.56 -7.32 28.00
CA GLU A 116 -0.89 -7.23 26.70
C GLU A 116 -1.94 -6.97 25.61
N ILE A 117 -1.61 -6.08 24.68
CA ILE A 117 -2.44 -5.69 23.54
C ILE A 117 -1.65 -5.91 22.26
N ASP A 118 -2.36 -6.26 21.19
CA ASP A 118 -1.76 -6.56 19.89
C ASP A 118 -1.51 -5.28 19.07
N CYS A 119 -2.28 -4.22 19.33
CA CYS A 119 -2.18 -2.94 18.63
C CYS A 119 -2.27 -1.75 19.60
N ALA A 120 -1.17 -1.01 19.74
CA ALA A 120 -1.10 0.17 20.59
C ALA A 120 -1.95 1.31 20.01
N ASP A 121 -1.89 1.51 18.70
CA ASP A 121 -2.60 2.57 17.98
C ASP A 121 -4.12 2.39 18.00
N ALA A 122 -4.61 1.15 18.03
CA ALA A 122 -6.03 0.87 18.24
C ALA A 122 -6.51 1.28 19.64
N CYS A 123 -5.64 1.25 20.65
CA CYS A 123 -5.91 1.68 22.01
C CYS A 123 -5.69 3.18 22.25
N ASP A 124 -5.06 3.89 21.31
CA ASP A 124 -4.95 5.36 21.28
C ASP A 124 -6.18 5.94 20.57
N PHE A 125 -7.26 6.10 21.36
CA PHE A 125 -8.56 6.55 20.84
C PHE A 125 -8.55 7.99 20.36
N ASN A 126 -7.69 8.84 20.93
CA ASN A 126 -7.66 10.26 20.64
C ASN A 126 -6.54 10.67 19.67
N ASP A 127 -5.70 9.71 19.25
CA ASP A 127 -4.62 9.85 18.28
C ASP A 127 -3.60 10.91 18.73
N ASP A 128 -3.19 10.84 20.00
CA ASP A 128 -2.21 11.77 20.59
C ASP A 128 -0.79 11.18 20.77
N GLY A 129 -0.62 9.90 20.42
CA GLY A 129 0.62 9.14 20.51
C GLY A 129 0.91 8.61 21.92
N PHE A 130 -0.05 8.65 22.84
CA PHE A 130 0.11 8.23 24.23
C PHE A 130 -1.10 7.46 24.77
N ILE A 131 -0.93 6.16 24.98
CA ILE A 131 -1.90 5.37 25.74
C ILE A 131 -1.94 5.82 27.21
N ASN A 132 -3.05 6.45 27.61
CA ASN A 132 -3.28 6.95 28.95
C ASN A 132 -4.78 6.97 29.32
N LEU A 133 -5.17 7.73 30.35
CA LEU A 133 -6.58 7.80 30.79
C LEU A 133 -7.45 8.68 29.89
N ALA A 134 -6.85 9.48 29.01
CA ALA A 134 -7.56 10.27 28.02
C ALA A 134 -8.26 9.38 26.99
N ASP A 135 -7.67 8.23 26.64
CA ASP A 135 -8.21 7.33 25.59
C ASP A 135 -9.52 6.66 26.00
N PRO A 136 -9.62 6.00 27.18
CA PRO A 136 -10.89 5.49 27.66
C PRO A 136 -11.96 6.58 27.82
N VAL A 137 -11.55 7.81 28.19
CA VAL A 137 -12.48 8.94 28.29
C VAL A 137 -12.97 9.38 26.91
N PHE A 138 -12.09 9.43 25.92
CA PHE A 138 -12.45 9.73 24.53
C PHE A 138 -13.41 8.66 23.98
N GLY A 139 -13.05 7.38 24.11
CA GLY A 139 -13.88 6.26 23.65
C GLY A 139 -15.26 6.22 24.31
N LEU A 140 -15.35 6.44 25.63
CA LEU A 140 -16.65 6.53 26.30
C LEU A 140 -17.50 7.71 25.81
N ASN A 141 -16.89 8.86 25.52
CA ASN A 141 -17.60 9.99 24.95
C ASN A 141 -18.11 9.68 23.55
N TYR A 142 -17.31 9.04 22.71
CA TYR A 142 -17.72 8.53 21.40
C TYR A 142 -18.94 7.60 21.53
N LEU A 143 -18.83 6.56 22.34
CA LEU A 143 -19.85 5.51 22.48
C LEU A 143 -21.18 6.00 23.08
N PHE A 144 -21.15 6.86 24.09
CA PHE A 144 -22.36 7.18 24.88
C PHE A 144 -22.84 8.62 24.77
N THR A 145 -22.00 9.54 24.31
CA THR A 145 -22.35 10.97 24.23
C THR A 145 -22.46 11.50 22.81
N PHE A 146 -22.34 10.62 21.81
CA PHE A 146 -22.22 11.02 20.40
C PHE A 146 -21.08 12.05 20.23
N GLY A 147 -19.96 11.78 20.90
CA GLY A 147 -18.75 12.58 20.81
C GLY A 147 -18.12 12.52 19.41
N ALA A 148 -16.93 13.10 19.27
CA ALA A 148 -16.16 12.92 18.05
C ALA A 148 -15.88 11.43 17.82
N VAL A 149 -15.99 11.00 16.55
CA VAL A 149 -15.49 9.69 16.14
C VAL A 149 -13.96 9.69 16.32
N PRO A 150 -13.34 8.56 16.71
CA PRO A 150 -11.89 8.43 16.69
C PRO A 150 -11.29 8.94 15.37
N PRO A 151 -10.14 9.65 15.41
CA PRO A 151 -9.44 10.05 14.20
C PRO A 151 -9.15 8.86 13.28
N PRO A 152 -8.86 9.10 11.98
CA PRO A 152 -8.61 7.99 11.06
C PRO A 152 -7.48 7.07 11.58
N PRO A 153 -7.51 5.75 11.32
CA PRO A 153 -8.45 5.03 10.44
C PRO A 153 -9.90 5.01 10.93
N GLY A 154 -10.12 5.24 12.23
CA GLY A 154 -11.43 5.45 12.83
C GLY A 154 -12.09 4.14 13.28
N ALA A 155 -13.31 4.26 13.81
CA ALA A 155 -13.99 3.17 14.51
C ALA A 155 -14.85 2.24 13.63
N TYR A 156 -14.69 2.28 12.31
CA TYR A 156 -15.58 1.57 11.37
C TYR A 156 -14.86 0.77 10.31
N ASP A 157 -13.71 1.27 9.85
CA ASP A 157 -12.95 0.72 8.74
C ASP A 157 -11.50 0.54 9.20
N ASP A 158 -10.88 -0.54 8.76
CA ASP A 158 -9.46 -0.77 9.00
C ASP A 158 -8.65 0.11 8.05
N GLY A 159 -7.55 0.63 8.54
CA GLY A 159 -6.65 1.39 7.73
C GLY A 159 -5.35 1.72 8.43
N PRO A 160 -4.39 2.29 7.69
CA PRO A 160 -3.13 2.70 8.26
C PRO A 160 -3.29 3.92 9.17
N ASP A 161 -2.37 4.08 10.12
CA ASP A 161 -2.25 5.33 10.85
C ASP A 161 -1.83 6.45 9.88
N PRO A 162 -2.64 7.50 9.69
CA PRO A 162 -2.25 8.65 8.88
C PRO A 162 -1.24 9.58 9.59
N THR A 163 -1.02 9.38 10.89
CA THR A 163 -0.13 10.18 11.73
C THR A 163 1.13 9.38 12.09
N GLU A 164 2.26 10.09 12.18
CA GLU A 164 3.50 9.47 12.66
C GLU A 164 3.61 9.71 14.17
N ASP A 165 3.89 8.66 14.93
CA ASP A 165 4.11 8.76 16.37
C ASP A 165 5.27 7.88 16.88
N SER A 166 5.23 7.48 18.15
CA SER A 166 6.24 6.61 18.77
C SER A 166 5.68 5.29 19.32
N LEU A 167 4.41 4.98 19.02
CA LEU A 167 3.80 3.72 19.38
C LEU A 167 4.43 2.58 18.54
N PRO A 168 4.49 1.36 19.10
CA PRO A 168 4.99 0.21 18.36
C PRO A 168 3.99 -0.19 17.28
N VAL A 169 4.52 -0.56 16.10
CA VAL A 169 3.75 -1.11 14.98
C VAL A 169 2.80 -2.21 15.47
N CYS A 170 1.53 -2.09 15.12
CA CYS A 170 0.50 -3.08 15.43
C CYS A 170 0.77 -4.41 14.74
N GLU A 171 0.55 -5.49 15.49
CA GLU A 171 0.51 -6.86 14.99
C GLU A 171 -0.95 -7.35 15.09
N SER A 172 -1.86 -6.62 14.42
CA SER A 172 -3.29 -6.97 14.37
C SER A 172 -3.54 -8.17 13.45
N ASP A 173 -4.65 -8.86 13.65
CA ASP A 173 -5.14 -9.90 12.72
C ASP A 173 -5.52 -9.34 11.33
N ASP A 174 -5.71 -8.03 11.24
CA ASP A 174 -5.93 -7.30 9.99
C ASP A 174 -4.63 -6.91 9.27
N THR A 175 -3.45 -7.06 9.87
CA THR A 175 -2.21 -6.66 9.21
C THR A 175 -1.96 -7.54 7.99
N ILE A 176 -2.25 -7.01 6.80
CA ILE A 176 -2.14 -7.70 5.52
C ILE A 176 -0.92 -7.23 4.70
N CYS A 177 -0.44 -8.14 3.86
CA CYS A 177 0.18 -7.82 2.58
C CYS A 177 -0.93 -7.63 1.53
#